data_AF-A0A7L4PLP9-F1
#
_entry.id   AF-A0A7L4PLP9-F1
#
_cell.length_a   1.000
_cell.length_b   1.000
_cell.length_c   1.000
_cell.angle_alpha   90.00
_cell.angle_beta   90.00
_cell.angle_gamma   90.00
#
_symmetry.space_group_name_H-M   'P 1'
#
loop_
_entity.id
_entity.type
_entity.pdbx_description
1 polymer ?
#
loop_
_entity_poly.entity_id
_entity_poly.type
_entity_poly.pdbx_seq_one_letter_code
_entity_poly.pdbx_strand_id
1 'polypeptide(L)'
;MTARMLPSQQKRSVLVKRTGKTDPAFGTAPDRRPMEMHLRLGAISLDKPAGPTSHEVVAWVERILGIEKAGHSGTLDPNVTGVLPVMLGDATRVVEALLTAGKEYVCLMRIHSQVPRK
;
A
#
# COMPACT_ATOMS: atom_id res chain seq x y z
N MET A 1 5.63 7.74 25.81
CA MET A 1 6.12 7.65 24.42
C MET A 1 5.16 8.40 23.54
N THR A 2 5.50 9.62 23.11
CA THR A 2 4.67 10.39 22.18
C THR A 2 4.77 9.72 20.81
N ALA A 3 3.67 9.15 20.32
CA ALA A 3 3.60 8.63 18.96
C ALA A 3 4.02 9.74 18.00
N ARG A 4 5.12 9.53 17.26
CA ARG A 4 5.54 10.48 16.23
C ARG A 4 4.56 10.34 15.06
N MET A 5 3.79 11.40 14.84
CA MET A 5 2.83 11.46 13.74
C MET A 5 3.58 11.45 12.40
N LEU A 6 3.20 10.56 11.48
CA LEU A 6 3.74 10.51 10.12
C LEU A 6 3.20 11.68 9.28
N PRO A 7 3.90 12.13 8.22
CA PRO A 7 3.39 13.18 7.32
C PRO A 7 2.04 12.84 6.69
N SER A 8 1.76 11.54 6.47
CA SER A 8 0.48 11.05 5.95
C SER A 8 -0.70 11.23 6.93
N GLN A 9 -0.42 11.40 8.22
CA GLN A 9 -1.44 11.57 9.27
C GLN A 9 -1.80 13.04 9.50
N GLN A 10 -1.07 13.99 8.89
CA GLN A 10 -1.37 15.41 9.01
C GLN A 10 -2.67 15.75 8.28
N LYS A 11 -3.68 16.22 9.03
CA LYS A 11 -4.95 16.66 8.46
C LYS A 11 -4.75 17.89 7.55
N ARG A 12 -5.35 17.86 6.38
CA ARG A 12 -5.38 18.98 5.42
C ARG A 12 -6.75 19.66 5.48
N SER A 13 -6.77 20.98 5.33
CA SER A 13 -8.01 21.74 5.16
C SER A 13 -8.43 21.76 3.68
N VAL A 14 -9.73 21.79 3.43
CA VAL A 14 -10.29 21.91 2.09
C VAL A 14 -10.69 23.36 1.87
N LEU A 15 -10.16 23.99 0.81
CA LEU A 15 -10.54 25.32 0.38
C LEU A 15 -11.39 25.21 -0.90
N VAL A 16 -12.67 25.58 -0.82
CA VAL A 16 -13.62 25.45 -1.93
C VAL A 16 -13.57 26.71 -2.79
N LYS A 17 -12.99 26.59 -4.00
CA LYS A 17 -12.93 27.69 -4.97
C LYS A 17 -14.29 27.96 -5.64
N ARG A 18 -15.06 26.92 -5.94
CA ARG A 18 -16.38 26.98 -6.58
C ARG A 18 -17.22 25.77 -6.17
N THR A 19 -18.51 25.98 -5.99
CA THR A 19 -19.47 24.90 -5.76
C THR A 19 -19.96 24.32 -7.09
N GLY A 20 -20.10 23.00 -7.14
CA GLY A 20 -20.57 22.27 -8.31
C GLY A 20 -21.20 20.94 -7.87
N LYS A 21 -21.96 20.33 -8.78
CA LYS A 21 -22.55 19.00 -8.60
C LYS A 21 -21.98 18.07 -9.66
N THR A 22 -21.77 16.81 -9.31
CA THR A 22 -21.42 15.76 -10.29
C THR A 22 -22.71 15.17 -10.86
N ASP A 23 -22.71 14.89 -12.16
CA ASP A 23 -23.79 14.16 -12.81
C ASP A 23 -23.58 12.65 -12.57
N PRO A 24 -24.51 11.94 -11.92
CA PRO A 24 -24.39 10.52 -11.65
C PRO A 24 -24.44 9.63 -12.89
N ALA A 25 -24.83 10.16 -14.06
CA ALA A 25 -24.79 9.41 -15.32
C ALA A 25 -23.36 9.10 -15.81
N PHE A 26 -22.34 9.78 -15.28
CA PHE A 26 -20.95 9.64 -15.72
C PHE A 26 -20.05 9.04 -14.64
N GLY A 27 -19.28 8.02 -15.02
CA GLY A 27 -18.32 7.35 -14.15
C GLY A 27 -18.99 6.41 -13.14
N THR A 28 -18.21 5.95 -12.16
CA THR A 28 -18.71 5.04 -11.11
C THR A 28 -17.97 5.29 -9.81
N ALA A 29 -18.73 5.41 -8.71
CA ALA A 29 -18.16 5.54 -7.38
C ALA A 29 -17.25 4.33 -7.05
N PRO A 30 -16.09 4.52 -6.38
CA PRO A 30 -15.10 3.44 -6.18
C PRO A 30 -15.65 2.15 -5.57
N ASP A 31 -16.58 2.29 -4.62
CA ASP A 31 -17.28 1.23 -3.89
C ASP A 31 -18.34 0.49 -4.71
N ARG A 32 -18.73 1.03 -5.88
CA ARG A 32 -19.80 0.50 -6.74
C ARG A 32 -19.32 0.07 -8.13
N ARG A 33 -18.00 0.05 -8.34
CA ARG A 33 -17.42 -0.39 -9.61
C ARG A 33 -17.79 -1.86 -9.87
N PRO A 34 -18.12 -2.24 -11.11
CA PRO A 34 -18.16 -3.65 -11.49
C PRO A 34 -16.83 -4.34 -11.15
N MET A 35 -16.89 -5.63 -10.80
CA MET A 35 -15.73 -6.37 -10.29
C MET A 35 -14.50 -6.30 -11.19
N GLU A 36 -14.68 -6.40 -12.51
CA GLU A 36 -13.59 -6.28 -13.48
C GLU A 36 -12.88 -4.92 -13.38
N MET A 37 -13.65 -3.83 -13.33
CA MET A 37 -13.11 -2.49 -13.18
C MET A 37 -12.49 -2.28 -11.79
N HIS A 38 -13.06 -2.89 -10.75
CA HIS A 38 -12.54 -2.82 -9.39
C HIS A 38 -11.17 -3.50 -9.30
N LEU A 39 -11.00 -4.67 -9.91
CA LEU A 39 -9.71 -5.36 -10.00
C LEU A 39 -8.71 -4.56 -10.83
N ARG A 40 -9.10 -4.04 -12.01
CA ARG A 40 -8.19 -3.29 -12.88
C ARG A 40 -7.67 -1.99 -12.25
N LEU A 41 -8.46 -1.36 -11.36
CA LEU A 41 -8.13 -0.09 -10.71
C LEU A 41 -7.90 -0.24 -9.19
N GLY A 42 -7.62 -1.46 -8.75
CA GLY A 42 -7.58 -1.83 -7.33
C GLY A 42 -6.17 -1.88 -6.75
N ALA A 43 -6.13 -1.98 -5.43
CA ALA A 43 -4.92 -2.31 -4.68
C ALA A 43 -5.28 -3.22 -3.50
N ILE A 44 -4.35 -4.07 -3.11
CA ILE A 44 -4.45 -4.99 -1.99
C ILE A 44 -3.47 -4.53 -0.92
N SER A 45 -3.97 -4.33 0.30
CA SER A 45 -3.13 -4.17 1.48
C SER A 45 -2.76 -5.55 2.00
N LEU A 46 -1.69 -6.14 1.45
CA LEU A 46 -1.32 -7.52 1.72
C LEU A 46 -0.42 -7.61 2.96
N ASP A 47 -0.67 -8.58 3.84
CA ASP A 47 0.28 -8.94 4.90
C ASP A 47 1.28 -9.97 4.35
N LYS A 48 2.47 -9.50 4.01
CA LYS A 48 3.50 -10.32 3.35
C LYS A 48 4.00 -11.36 4.35
N PRO A 49 4.02 -12.65 4.00
CA PRO A 49 4.63 -13.67 4.84
C PRO A 49 6.17 -13.58 4.81
N ALA A 50 6.81 -14.12 5.84
CA ALA A 50 8.25 -14.35 5.84
C ALA A 50 8.56 -15.58 4.98
N GLY A 51 9.71 -15.56 4.30
CA GLY A 51 10.15 -16.60 3.37
C GLY A 51 10.32 -16.05 1.95
N PRO A 52 9.24 -15.71 1.23
CA PRO A 52 9.34 -15.24 -0.15
C PRO A 52 9.82 -13.79 -0.24
N THR A 53 10.43 -13.43 -1.36
CA THR A 53 10.64 -12.05 -1.77
C THR A 53 9.31 -11.33 -2.02
N SER A 54 9.31 -10.00 -1.96
CA SER A 54 8.11 -9.21 -2.32
C SER A 54 7.67 -9.44 -3.77
N HIS A 55 8.61 -9.66 -4.69
CA HIS A 55 8.31 -9.92 -6.10
C HIS A 55 7.64 -11.27 -6.32
N GLU A 56 8.07 -12.33 -5.63
CA GLU A 56 7.43 -13.64 -5.69
C GLU A 56 5.98 -13.58 -5.19
N VAL A 57 5.73 -12.84 -4.11
CA VAL A 57 4.37 -12.64 -3.59
C VAL A 57 3.48 -11.93 -4.62
N VAL A 58 3.99 -10.90 -5.30
CA VAL A 58 3.24 -10.23 -6.39
C VAL A 58 2.96 -11.20 -7.55
N ALA A 59 3.94 -12.00 -7.97
CA ALA A 59 3.74 -12.99 -9.02
C ALA A 59 2.67 -14.04 -8.64
N TRP A 60 2.59 -14.42 -7.36
CA TRP A 60 1.51 -15.27 -6.88
C TRP A 60 0.15 -14.58 -6.91
N VAL A 61 0.08 -13.30 -6.53
CA VAL A 61 -1.16 -12.50 -6.63
C VAL A 61 -1.64 -12.43 -8.08
N GLU A 62 -0.75 -12.13 -9.04
CA GLU A 62 -1.08 -12.10 -10.48
C GLU A 62 -1.67 -13.44 -10.93
N ARG A 63 -1.00 -14.54 -10.58
CA ARG A 63 -1.43 -15.89 -10.96
C ARG A 63 -2.75 -16.30 -10.32
N ILE A 64 -2.96 -16.00 -9.04
CA ILE A 64 -4.18 -16.37 -8.31
C ILE A 64 -5.39 -15.59 -8.85
N LEU A 65 -5.20 -14.30 -9.15
CA LEU A 65 -6.28 -13.45 -9.64
C LEU A 65 -6.49 -13.54 -11.15
N GLY A 66 -5.57 -14.19 -11.88
CA GLY A 66 -5.64 -14.30 -13.35
C GLY A 66 -5.52 -12.96 -14.05
N ILE A 67 -4.73 -12.03 -13.49
CA ILE A 67 -4.53 -10.68 -14.05
C ILE A 67 -3.18 -10.57 -14.75
N GLU A 68 -3.10 -9.72 -15.77
CA GLU A 68 -1.89 -9.58 -16.60
C GLU A 68 -0.77 -8.80 -15.90
N LYS A 69 -1.11 -7.99 -14.91
CA LYS A 69 -0.18 -7.05 -14.29
C LYS A 69 -0.54 -6.73 -12.85
N ALA A 70 0.44 -6.79 -11.98
CA ALA A 70 0.44 -6.24 -10.65
C ALA A 70 1.83 -5.67 -10.32
N GLY A 71 1.91 -4.91 -9.23
CA GLY A 71 3.18 -4.33 -8.77
C GLY A 71 3.07 -3.89 -7.33
N HIS A 72 4.17 -3.94 -6.60
CA HIS A 72 4.19 -3.50 -5.20
C HIS A 72 4.98 -2.19 -5.03
N SER A 73 4.74 -1.50 -3.91
CA SER A 73 5.56 -0.38 -3.47
C SER A 73 6.24 -0.71 -2.14
N GLY A 74 7.54 -0.40 -2.04
CA GLY A 74 8.34 -0.70 -0.86
C GLY A 74 8.68 -2.19 -0.76
N THR A 75 9.84 -2.58 -1.30
CA THR A 75 10.34 -3.95 -1.18
C THR A 75 10.61 -4.29 0.28
N LEU A 76 9.99 -5.36 0.77
CA LEU A 76 10.33 -6.01 2.03
C LEU A 76 11.26 -7.18 1.73
N ASP A 77 12.31 -7.32 2.55
CA ASP A 77 13.24 -8.44 2.50
C ASP A 77 12.52 -9.78 2.74
N PRO A 78 13.10 -10.92 2.31
CA PRO A 78 12.46 -12.23 2.42
C PRO A 78 11.94 -12.56 3.83
N ASN A 79 12.74 -12.27 4.87
CA ASN A 79 12.40 -12.58 6.26
C ASN A 79 11.53 -11.50 6.95
N VAL A 80 11.19 -10.42 6.26
CA VAL A 80 10.33 -9.34 6.79
C VAL A 80 8.88 -9.64 6.45
N THR A 81 8.00 -9.54 7.45
CA THR A 81 6.55 -9.62 7.30
C THR A 81 5.91 -8.23 7.32
N GLY A 82 4.59 -8.17 7.06
CA GLY A 82 3.80 -6.96 7.27
C GLY A 82 3.28 -6.34 5.98
N VAL A 83 2.84 -5.09 6.08
CA VAL A 83 2.08 -4.41 5.03
C VAL A 83 2.90 -4.22 3.76
N LEU A 84 2.48 -4.90 2.69
CA LEU A 84 2.96 -4.77 1.32
C LEU A 84 1.79 -4.31 0.43
N PRO A 85 1.72 -3.03 0.04
CA PRO A 85 0.72 -2.57 -0.92
C PRO A 85 0.99 -3.19 -2.30
N VAL A 86 0.01 -3.91 -2.85
CA VAL A 86 0.05 -4.51 -4.17
C VAL A 86 -1.02 -3.89 -5.06
N MET A 87 -0.61 -3.13 -6.06
CA MET A 87 -1.49 -2.51 -7.05
C MET A 87 -1.77 -3.48 -8.19
N LEU A 88 -2.97 -3.42 -8.74
CA LEU A 88 -3.45 -4.35 -9.77
C LEU A 88 -3.71 -3.59 -11.09
N GLY A 89 -3.44 -4.23 -12.21
CA GLY A 89 -3.74 -3.72 -13.56
C GLY A 89 -3.23 -2.29 -13.80
N ASP A 90 -4.15 -1.38 -14.13
CA ASP A 90 -3.83 0.02 -14.43
C ASP A 90 -3.41 0.81 -13.20
N ALA A 91 -3.73 0.33 -11.99
CA ALA A 91 -3.39 0.98 -10.74
C ALA A 91 -1.89 0.87 -10.40
N THR A 92 -1.11 0.02 -11.07
CA THR A 92 0.34 -0.09 -10.83
C THR A 92 1.07 1.24 -11.01
N ARG A 93 0.51 2.16 -11.79
CA ARG A 93 1.05 3.53 -11.98
C ARG A 93 1.11 4.34 -10.68
N VAL A 94 0.32 3.98 -9.66
CA VAL A 94 0.26 4.68 -8.38
C VAL A 94 1.40 4.25 -7.43
N VAL A 95 2.14 3.18 -7.75
CA VAL A 95 3.25 2.65 -6.93
C VAL A 95 4.25 3.74 -6.55
N GLU A 96 4.56 4.65 -7.47
CA GLU A 96 5.50 5.75 -7.27
C GLU A 96 5.10 6.68 -6.12
N ALA A 97 3.80 6.93 -5.95
CA ALA A 97 3.30 7.78 -4.87
C ALA A 97 3.52 7.16 -3.48
N LEU A 98 3.62 5.83 -3.38
CA LEU A 98 3.87 5.12 -2.13
C LEU A 98 5.37 4.91 -1.84
N LEU A 99 6.25 5.05 -2.84
CA LEU A 99 7.69 4.89 -2.64
C LEU A 99 8.21 5.95 -1.66
N THR A 100 7.77 7.19 -1.82
CA THR A 100 8.17 8.34 -1.00
C THR A 100 7.36 8.47 0.30
N ALA A 101 6.32 7.65 0.50
CA ALA A 101 5.53 7.68 1.70
C ALA A 101 6.32 7.19 2.93
N GLY A 102 6.05 7.81 4.08
CA GLY A 102 6.61 7.39 5.37
C GLY A 102 6.19 5.96 5.73
N LYS A 103 7.08 5.23 6.40
CA LYS A 103 6.91 3.82 6.78
C LYS A 103 7.19 3.66 8.26
N GLU A 104 6.52 2.70 8.87
CA GLU A 104 6.67 2.36 10.28
C GLU A 104 6.95 0.86 10.41
N TYR A 105 7.83 0.50 11.34
CA TYR A 105 8.30 -0.87 11.54
C TYR A 105 8.35 -1.20 13.03
N VAL A 106 8.07 -2.46 13.34
CA VAL A 106 8.38 -3.06 14.64
C VAL A 106 9.61 -3.95 14.44
N CYS A 107 10.67 -3.71 15.20
CA CYS A 107 11.96 -4.37 15.02
C CYS A 107 12.45 -4.99 16.34
N LEU A 108 13.12 -6.14 16.22
CA LEU A 108 13.91 -6.73 17.30
C LEU A 108 15.39 -6.44 17.05
N MET A 109 16.03 -5.68 17.96
CA MET A 109 17.45 -5.39 17.89
C MET A 109 18.24 -6.35 18.80
N ARG A 110 19.25 -7.01 18.25
CA ARG A 110 20.22 -7.79 19.02
C ARG A 110 21.52 -7.00 19.17
N ILE A 111 21.98 -6.85 20.42
CA ILE A 111 23.29 -6.24 20.74
C ILE A 111 24.28 -7.37 21.01
N HIS A 112 25.51 -7.24 20.54
CA HIS A 112 26.55 -8.29 20.65
C HIS A 112 27.42 -8.17 21.91
N SER A 113 27.04 -7.28 22.83
CA SER A 113 27.68 -7.08 24.12
C SER A 113 26.63 -6.72 25.17
N GLN A 114 26.98 -6.90 26.45
CA GLN A 114 26.12 -6.44 27.54
C GLN A 114 26.15 -4.92 27.62
N VAL A 115 24.96 -4.32 27.64
CA VAL A 115 24.77 -2.89 27.83
C VAL A 115 23.91 -2.70 29.08
N PRO A 116 24.29 -1.85 30.03
CA PRO A 116 23.46 -1.54 31.19
C PRO A 116 22.08 -1.06 30.75
N ARG A 117 21.02 -1.57 31.38
CA ARG A 117 19.67 -1.01 31.17
C ARG A 117 19.62 0.38 31.80
N LYS A 118 19.16 1.37 31.03
CA LYS A 118 18.74 2.67 31.55
C LYS A 118 17.36 2.56 32.21
#